data_AF-A0A164HW36-F1
#
_entry.id   AF-A0A164HW36-F1
#
_cell.length_a   1.000
_cell.length_b   1.000
_cell.length_c   1.000
_cell.angle_alpha   90.00
_cell.angle_beta   90.00
_cell.angle_gamma   90.00
#
_symmetry.space_group_name_H-M   'P 1'
#
loop_
_entity.id
_entity.type
_entity.pdbx_description
1 polymer ?
#
loop_
_entity_poly.entity_id
_entity_poly.type
_entity_poly.pdbx_seq_one_letter_code
_entity_poly.pdbx_strand_id
1 'polypeptide(L)' 'MKQIHVEMLDGTTAEFEDSDAVLDKSEGTLNIFAPGGDFCVFNWAHVSYYVVFTINEDA' A
#
# COMPACT_ATOMS: atom_id res chain seq x y z
N MET A 1 -8.62 3.74 -11.86
CA MET A 1 -7.46 4.10 -11.02
C MET A 1 -7.19 3.00 -9.99
N LYS A 2 -5.93 2.56 -9.83
CA LYS A 2 -5.55 1.63 -8.77
C LYS A 2 -5.39 2.38 -7.46
N GLN A 3 -5.89 1.85 -6.35
CA GLN A 3 -5.70 2.42 -5.03
C GLN A 3 -5.22 1.36 -4.04
N ILE A 4 -4.42 1.79 -3.07
CA ILE A 4 -3.92 0.96 -1.98
C ILE A 4 -4.23 1.66 -0.67
N HIS A 5 -4.99 0.97 0.18
CA HIS A 5 -5.19 1.33 1.57
C HIS A 5 -4.29 0.47 2.45
N VAL A 6 -3.59 1.09 3.40
CA VAL A 6 -2.80 0.41 4.44
C VAL A 6 -3.32 0.86 5.80
N GLU A 7 -3.76 -0.08 6.63
CA GLU A 7 -4.09 0.16 8.04
C GLU A 7 -2.99 -0.40 8.94
N MET A 8 -2.50 0.42 9.85
CA MET A 8 -1.49 0.06 10.85
C MET A 8 -2.14 -0.48 12.12
N LEU A 9 -1.41 -1.26 12.92
CA LEU A 9 -1.92 -1.83 14.18
C LEU A 9 -2.33 -0.77 15.22
N ASP A 10 -1.82 0.45 15.10
CA ASP A 10 -2.20 1.58 15.97
C ASP A 10 -3.44 2.35 15.47
N GLY A 11 -4.05 1.91 14.37
CA GLY A 11 -5.21 2.54 13.74
C GLY A 11 -4.87 3.68 12.77
N THR A 12 -3.59 3.99 12.56
CA THR A 12 -3.18 4.96 11.53
C THR A 12 -3.38 4.36 10.14
N THR A 13 -3.80 5.19 9.17
CA THR A 13 -4.02 4.75 7.79
C THR A 13 -3.14 5.53 6.81
N ALA A 14 -2.81 4.89 5.69
CA ALA A 14 -2.14 5.51 4.55
C ALA A 14 -2.83 5.09 3.24
N GLU A 15 -2.99 6.04 2.33
CA GLU A 15 -3.65 5.86 1.04
C GLU A 15 -2.68 6.19 -0.08
N PHE A 16 -2.67 5.35 -1.12
CA PHE A 16 -1.82 5.53 -2.29
C PHE A 16 -2.62 5.36 -3.57
N GLU A 17 -2.52 6.36 -4.45
CA GLU A 17 -3.17 6.36 -5.76
C GLU A 17 -2.19 5.90 -6.84
N ASP A 18 -2.74 5.21 -7.83
CA ASP A 18 -2.05 4.65 -9.00
C ASP A 18 -0.79 3.84 -8.67
N SER A 19 -0.76 3.20 -7.50
CA SER A 19 0.43 2.59 -6.93
C SER A 19 0.40 1.06 -6.94
N ASP A 20 1.58 0.45 -6.87
CA ASP A 20 1.78 -1.00 -6.69
C ASP A 20 2.24 -1.32 -5.26
N ALA A 21 1.76 -2.43 -4.72
CA ALA A 21 2.21 -3.00 -3.45
C ALA A 21 2.99 -4.28 -3.69
N VAL A 22 4.17 -4.39 -3.08
CA VAL A 22 5.00 -5.60 -3.08
C VAL A 22 5.32 -5.98 -1.65
N LEU A 23 5.07 -7.24 -1.31
CA LEU A 23 5.43 -7.80 -0.01
C LEU A 23 6.80 -8.47 -0.11
N ASP A 24 7.81 -7.87 0.52
CA ASP A 24 9.15 -8.45 0.64
C ASP A 24 9.25 -9.23 1.96
N LYS A 25 9.11 -10.55 1.85
CA LYS A 25 9.18 -11.46 3.00
C LYS A 25 10.58 -11.59 3.60
N SER A 26 11.62 -11.29 2.83
CA SER A 26 13.00 -11.43 3.30
C SER A 26 13.39 -10.28 4.22
N GLU A 27 12.91 -9.09 3.90
CA GLU A 27 13.14 -7.87 4.70
C GLU A 27 12.00 -7.59 5.68
N GLY A 28 10.87 -8.30 5.55
CA GLY A 28 9.68 -8.09 6.39
C GLY A 28 9.00 -6.76 6.12
N THR A 29 8.92 -6.37 4.84
CA THR A 29 8.36 -5.07 4.44
C THR A 29 7.21 -5.18 3.46
N LEU A 30 6.31 -4.21 3.52
CA LEU A 30 5.38 -3.86 2.46
C LEU A 30 5.93 -2.61 1.76
N ASN A 31 6.30 -2.76 0.49
CA ASN A 31 6.84 -1.69 -0.33
C ASN A 31 5.75 -1.16 -1.27
N ILE A 32 5.55 0.15 -1.28
CA ILE A 32 4.61 0.85 -2.15
C ILE A 32 5.40 1.64 -3.19
N PHE A 33 5.03 1.49 -4.46
CA PHE A 33 5.64 2.17 -5.59
C PHE A 33 4.58 2.99 -6.32
N ALA A 34 4.75 4.31 -6.35
CA ALA A 34 3.88 5.20 -7.08
C ALA A 34 4.50 5.61 -8.44
N PRO A 35 3.68 6.03 -9.41
CA PRO A 35 4.16 6.54 -10.68
C PRO A 35 4.98 7.81 -10.43
N GLY A 36 6.18 7.90 -11.00
CA GLY A 36 7.09 9.03 -10.79
C GLY A 36 8.23 8.76 -9.82
N GLY A 37 8.28 7.58 -9.21
CA GLY A 37 9.42 7.12 -8.40
C GLY A 37 9.28 7.39 -6.91
N ASP A 38 8.13 7.89 -6.46
CA ASP A 38 7.81 7.95 -5.03
C ASP A 38 7.65 6.53 -4.50
N PHE A 39 8.25 6.30 -3.33
CA PHE A 39 8.31 4.98 -2.72
C PHE A 39 8.10 5.10 -1.21
N CYS A 40 7.32 4.19 -0.65
CA CYS A 40 7.07 4.11 0.78
C CYS A 40 7.30 2.68 1.27
N VAL A 41 7.85 2.52 2.46
CA VAL A 41 8.15 1.21 3.07
C VAL A 41 7.50 1.14 4.44
N PHE A 42 6.73 0.09 4.64
CA PHE A 42 6.18 -0.26 5.93
C PHE A 42 6.84 -1.54 6.45
N ASN A 43 7.15 -1.58 7.74
CA ASN A 43 7.41 -2.85 8.41
C ASN A 43 6.08 -3.59 8.53
N TRP A 44 5.94 -4.75 7.87
CA TRP A 44 4.67 -5.48 7.82
C TRP A 44 4.22 -6.03 9.18
N ALA A 45 5.12 -6.10 10.17
CA ALA A 45 4.77 -6.51 11.53
C ALA A 45 3.91 -5.46 12.24
N HIS A 46 3.88 -4.23 11.72
CA HIS A 46 3.04 -3.13 12.20
C HIS A 46 1.83 -2.87 11.29
N VAL A 47 1.69 -3.60 10.19
CA VAL A 47 0.54 -3.50 9.28
C VAL A 47 -0.55 -4.45 9.78
N SER A 48 -1.75 -3.93 10.02
CA SER A 48 -2.95 -4.71 10.33
C SER A 48 -3.45 -5.42 9.07
N TYR A 49 -3.71 -4.66 8.02
CA TYR A 49 -4.02 -5.15 6.69
C TYR A 49 -3.67 -4.12 5.63
N TYR A 50 -3.60 -4.58 4.38
CA TYR A 50 -3.61 -3.72 3.21
C TYR A 50 -4.61 -4.27 2.19
N VAL A 51 -5.23 -3.38 1.42
CA VAL A 51 -6.14 -3.77 0.32
C VAL A 51 -5.72 -3.03 -0.93
N VAL A 52 -5.68 -3.77 -2.03
CA VAL A 52 -5.47 -3.24 -3.38
C VAL A 52 -6.79 -3.35 -4.11
N PHE A 53 -7.31 -2.23 -4.61
CA PHE A 53 -8.55 -2.20 -5.37
C PHE A 53 -8.43 -1.30 -6.60
N THR A 54 -9.32 -1.51 -7.57
CA THR A 54 -9.40 -0.70 -8.78
C THR A 54 -10.73 0.02 -8.79
N ILE A 55 -10.68 1.34 -8.83
CA ILE A 55 -11.84 2.18 -9.06
C ILE A 55 -12.03 2.31 -10.58
N ASN A 56 -13.18 1.88 -11.08
CA ASN A 56 -13.65 2.22 -12.42
C ASN A 56 -14.50 3.48 -12.31
N GLU A 57 -14.04 4.59 -12.88
CA GLU A 57 -14.75 5.87 -12.83
C GLU A 57 -15.90 5.95 -13.84
N ASP A 58 -15.99 4.99 -14.77
CA ASP A 58 -17.00 4.90 -15.82
C ASP A 58 -18.20 3.97 -15.46
N ALA A 59 -18.32 3.54 -14.20
CA ALA A 59 -19.36 2.61 -13.74
C ALA A 59 -20.63 3.30 -13.23
#